data_AF-A0A1B6I805-F1
#
_entry.id   AF-A0A1B6I805-F1
#
_cell.length_a   1.000
_cell.length_b   1.000
_cell.length_c   1.000
_cell.angle_alpha   90.00
_cell.angle_beta   90.00
_cell.angle_gamma   90.00
#
_symmetry.space_group_name_H-M   'P 1'
#
loop_
_entity.id
_entity.type
_entity.pdbx_description
1 polymer ?
#
loop_
_entity_poly.entity_id
_entity_poly.type
_entity_poly.pdbx_seq_one_letter_code
_entity_poly.pdbx_strand_id
1 'polypeptide(L)'
;LKELPLSSGFLHVSGSLSYAAQEPWLFEGSVRQNILFGSPYNETRYRMVVRACALRTDLEQLPHGDQTLVGDRGVVLSGGQRARINMARAVYREADIYLLDDPLSAVDTHVSKHLFEQCISGYLKSKTVILVTHQLQFLASADHIVLLSDGKVITQGSYQALRSSGTDFSKTIVDNKEEEEEEESNKEGTFKRTVSQTETTKYEVVEEVEEMRTKGTVSSQVFHSYMTAGGHWTSMMFLLLMFCLTQFIGSAGDYWLNYWVNLEEYVYHREPNSTTLLPDYPFYLSQTWCIVVFTLLIGATIIASLVRSFLFFYMCMRSSMWLHNTMFASITRATMRFFHTNPSGRILNRFTKDMGSVDELLPSSLLDVLQIGLVVIGIVGVLVLVNAWLLIPTFIVACIFYFLRNFYLKTSRGVKRLEGITRSPVVTHLNASLNGLTTI
;
A
#
# COMPACT_ATOMS: atom_id res chain seq x y z
N LEU A 1 -10.34 -30.41 -1.88
CA LEU A 1 -10.60 -28.96 -2.05
C LEU A 1 -11.97 -28.84 -2.72
N LYS A 2 -12.95 -28.18 -2.10
CA LYS A 2 -14.31 -28.01 -2.65
C LYS A 2 -14.44 -26.65 -3.38
N GLU A 3 -13.36 -26.21 -4.01
CA GLU A 3 -13.27 -24.89 -4.67
C GLU A 3 -14.21 -24.78 -5.88
N LEU A 4 -14.35 -25.85 -6.64
CA LEU A 4 -15.23 -25.92 -7.81
C LEU A 4 -16.44 -26.82 -7.51
N PRO A 5 -17.68 -26.31 -7.63
CA PRO A 5 -18.88 -27.12 -7.43
C PRO A 5 -19.08 -28.10 -8.61
N LEU A 6 -19.58 -29.29 -8.30
CA LEU A 6 -19.92 -30.29 -9.31
C LEU A 6 -21.21 -29.90 -10.05
N SER A 7 -21.17 -29.93 -11.38
CA SER A 7 -22.36 -29.76 -12.23
C SER A 7 -23.18 -31.05 -12.31
N SER A 8 -22.51 -32.21 -12.43
CA SER A 8 -23.12 -33.53 -12.47
C SER A 8 -22.14 -34.61 -11.98
N GLY A 9 -22.64 -35.79 -11.61
CA GLY A 9 -21.84 -36.92 -11.12
C GLY A 9 -21.69 -36.97 -9.59
N PHE A 10 -20.88 -37.91 -9.11
CA PHE A 10 -20.61 -38.12 -7.68
C PHE A 10 -19.09 -38.13 -7.43
N LEU A 11 -18.64 -37.36 -6.43
CA LEU A 11 -17.25 -37.36 -5.98
C LEU A 11 -17.21 -37.76 -4.51
N HIS A 12 -16.52 -38.86 -4.21
CA HIS A 12 -16.28 -39.31 -2.84
C HIS A 12 -14.77 -39.29 -2.57
N VAL A 13 -14.37 -38.54 -1.53
CA VAL A 13 -12.96 -38.45 -1.10
C VAL A 13 -12.89 -38.92 0.34
N SER A 14 -12.10 -39.95 0.60
CA SER A 14 -11.88 -40.51 1.95
C SER A 14 -10.45 -40.21 2.40
N GLY A 15 -10.32 -39.58 3.57
CA GLY A 15 -9.02 -39.26 4.16
C GLY A 15 -8.69 -37.77 4.13
N SER A 16 -7.52 -37.46 4.67
CA SER A 16 -6.97 -36.11 4.79
C SER A 16 -6.19 -35.71 3.52
N LEU A 17 -6.32 -34.45 3.12
CA LEU A 17 -5.73 -33.91 1.89
C LEU A 17 -4.60 -32.93 2.20
N SER A 18 -3.51 -33.02 1.44
CA SER A 18 -2.48 -31.99 1.35
C SER A 18 -2.35 -31.49 -0.08
N TYR A 19 -2.06 -30.21 -0.27
CA TYR A 19 -2.01 -29.56 -1.59
C TYR A 19 -0.76 -28.71 -1.72
N ALA A 20 -0.06 -28.85 -2.85
CA ALA A 20 0.98 -27.94 -3.31
C ALA A 20 0.51 -27.29 -4.62
N ALA A 21 0.26 -25.99 -4.58
CA ALA A 21 -0.16 -25.21 -5.75
C ALA A 21 0.97 -24.99 -6.76
N GLN A 22 0.58 -24.82 -8.03
CA GLN A 22 1.50 -24.51 -9.14
C GLN A 22 2.26 -23.20 -8.90
N GLU A 23 1.56 -22.16 -8.44
CA GLU A 23 2.19 -20.91 -8.00
C GLU A 23 2.45 -20.96 -6.48
N PRO A 24 3.72 -21.02 -6.03
CA PRO A 24 4.04 -21.11 -4.61
C PRO A 24 3.64 -19.84 -3.85
N TRP A 25 2.75 -19.99 -2.87
CA TRP A 25 2.38 -18.92 -1.95
C TRP A 25 3.14 -19.06 -0.62
N LEU A 26 3.90 -18.04 -0.22
CA LEU A 26 4.55 -17.93 1.07
C LEU A 26 4.01 -16.73 1.83
N PHE A 27 3.72 -16.90 3.12
CA PHE A 27 3.26 -15.82 3.99
C PHE A 27 4.42 -15.20 4.75
N GLU A 28 4.19 -14.00 5.28
CA GLU A 28 5.17 -13.25 6.08
C GLU A 28 5.52 -14.01 7.36
N GLY A 29 6.76 -14.47 7.45
CA GLY A 29 7.23 -15.29 8.56
C GLY A 29 8.52 -16.03 8.21
N SER A 30 9.06 -16.81 9.13
CA SER A 30 10.28 -17.60 8.85
C SER A 30 10.03 -18.71 7.83
N VAL A 31 11.09 -19.18 7.16
CA VAL A 31 11.05 -20.38 6.31
C VAL A 31 10.49 -21.57 7.09
N ARG A 32 10.91 -21.74 8.36
CA ARG A 32 10.39 -22.76 9.27
C ARG A 32 8.88 -22.63 9.47
N GLN A 33 8.36 -21.44 9.78
CA GLN A 33 6.91 -21.23 9.94
C GLN A 33 6.14 -21.54 8.65
N ASN A 34 6.70 -21.19 7.50
CA ASN A 34 6.11 -21.52 6.20
C ASN A 34 6.02 -23.02 5.94
N ILE A 35 7.02 -23.81 6.36
CA ILE A 35 7.00 -25.27 6.23
C ILE A 35 6.06 -25.92 7.26
N LEU A 36 6.08 -25.45 8.51
CA LEU A 36 5.25 -26.01 9.58
C LEU A 36 3.76 -25.71 9.38
N PHE A 37 3.43 -24.50 8.92
CA PHE A 37 2.07 -24.03 8.64
C PHE A 37 1.07 -24.35 9.76
N GLY A 38 1.40 -23.94 10.99
CA GLY A 38 0.58 -24.18 12.19
C GLY A 38 0.73 -25.57 12.82
N SER A 39 1.43 -26.50 12.18
CA SER A 39 1.72 -27.82 12.74
C SER A 39 2.83 -27.76 13.81
N PRO A 40 2.82 -28.65 14.81
CA PRO A 40 3.88 -28.69 15.82
C PRO A 40 5.23 -29.02 15.19
N TYR A 41 6.30 -28.41 15.74
CA TYR A 41 7.66 -28.68 15.32
C TYR A 41 8.12 -30.05 15.84
N ASN A 42 8.45 -30.95 14.91
CA ASN A 42 9.08 -32.23 15.19
C ASN A 42 10.43 -32.28 14.46
N GLU A 43 11.52 -32.28 15.21
CA GLU A 43 12.86 -32.12 14.68
C GLU A 43 13.25 -33.24 13.70
N THR A 44 12.94 -34.50 14.03
CA THR A 44 13.30 -35.65 13.17
C THR A 44 12.54 -35.59 11.86
N ARG A 45 11.22 -35.35 11.92
CA ARG A 45 10.37 -35.20 10.74
C ARG A 45 10.80 -34.01 9.89
N TYR A 46 11.02 -32.86 10.51
CA TYR A 46 11.42 -31.64 9.82
C TYR A 46 12.73 -31.85 9.05
N ARG A 47 13.72 -32.48 9.68
CA ARG A 47 15.01 -32.81 9.06
C ARG A 47 14.87 -33.79 7.88
N MET A 48 13.98 -34.78 7.99
CA MET A 48 13.69 -35.71 6.91
C MET A 48 13.03 -35.00 5.72
N VAL A 49 12.03 -34.15 5.96
CA VAL A 49 11.34 -33.39 4.90
C VAL A 49 12.28 -32.39 4.22
N VAL A 50 13.07 -31.62 4.98
CA VAL A 50 14.07 -30.69 4.43
C VAL A 50 15.08 -31.41 3.55
N ARG A 51 15.50 -32.62 3.95
CA ARG A 51 16.40 -33.45 3.14
C ARG A 51 15.72 -33.96 1.88
N ALA A 52 14.51 -34.52 1.99
CA ALA A 52 13.75 -35.05 0.86
C ALA A 52 13.45 -33.94 -0.18
N CYS A 53 13.16 -32.73 0.27
CA CYS A 53 12.88 -31.57 -0.58
C CYS A 53 14.13 -30.82 -1.06
N ALA A 54 15.35 -31.36 -0.90
CA ALA A 54 16.61 -30.76 -1.34
C ALA A 54 16.84 -29.31 -0.82
N LEU A 55 16.31 -28.96 0.35
CA LEU A 55 16.38 -27.59 0.90
C LEU A 55 17.62 -27.33 1.76
N ARG A 56 18.42 -28.36 2.06
CA ARG A 56 19.55 -28.23 2.99
C ARG A 56 20.57 -27.18 2.54
N THR A 57 20.99 -27.23 1.28
CA THR A 57 21.97 -26.30 0.71
C THR A 57 21.42 -24.87 0.66
N ASP A 58 20.12 -24.71 0.35
CA ASP A 58 19.46 -23.40 0.38
C ASP A 58 19.48 -22.80 1.79
N LEU A 59 19.11 -23.60 2.81
CA LEU A 59 19.09 -23.15 4.19
C LEU A 59 20.50 -22.77 4.70
N GLU A 60 21.54 -23.49 4.28
CA GLU A 60 22.94 -23.17 4.64
C GLU A 60 23.41 -21.83 4.03
N GLN A 61 22.83 -21.39 2.92
CA GLN A 61 23.15 -20.11 2.27
C GLN A 61 22.39 -18.92 2.88
N LEU A 62 21.26 -19.17 3.55
CA LEU A 62 20.46 -18.12 4.17
C LEU A 62 21.13 -17.59 5.45
N PRO A 63 21.06 -16.27 5.71
CA PRO A 63 21.79 -15.61 6.81
C PRO A 63 21.42 -16.13 8.21
N HIS A 64 20.17 -16.55 8.40
CA HIS A 64 19.67 -17.13 9.66
C HIS A 64 19.12 -18.55 9.48
N GLY A 65 19.58 -19.26 8.45
CA GLY A 65 19.08 -20.60 8.13
C GLY A 65 17.57 -20.64 7.93
N ASP A 66 16.90 -21.57 8.58
CA ASP A 66 15.45 -21.76 8.53
C ASP A 66 14.65 -20.72 9.33
N GLN A 67 15.30 -19.91 10.17
CA GLN A 67 14.69 -18.78 10.87
C GLN A 67 14.68 -17.49 10.04
N THR A 68 15.32 -17.50 8.86
CA THR A 68 15.34 -16.35 7.96
C THR A 68 13.91 -15.93 7.61
N LEU A 69 13.62 -14.64 7.76
CA LEU A 69 12.31 -14.07 7.49
C LEU A 69 12.07 -14.03 5.98
N VAL A 70 10.97 -14.65 5.56
CA VAL A 70 10.44 -14.57 4.21
C VAL A 70 9.55 -13.33 4.18
N GLY A 71 10.00 -12.26 3.50
CA GLY A 71 9.20 -11.04 3.32
C GLY A 71 7.94 -11.28 2.49
N ASP A 72 7.13 -10.24 2.27
CA ASP A 72 5.89 -10.30 1.48
C ASP A 72 6.11 -11.02 0.15
N ARG A 73 5.34 -12.10 -0.12
CA ARG A 73 5.43 -12.99 -1.29
C ARG A 73 6.77 -13.73 -1.50
N GLY A 74 7.64 -13.75 -0.50
CA GLY A 74 8.93 -14.43 -0.56
C GLY A 74 9.86 -13.94 -1.66
N VAL A 75 9.78 -12.65 -1.99
CA VAL A 75 10.54 -12.04 -3.09
C VAL A 75 12.07 -12.18 -2.92
N VAL A 76 12.54 -12.40 -1.68
CA VAL A 76 13.96 -12.64 -1.36
C VAL A 76 14.43 -14.02 -1.88
N LEU A 77 13.52 -14.95 -2.17
CA LEU A 77 13.83 -16.32 -2.55
C LEU A 77 13.69 -16.53 -4.07
N SER A 78 14.52 -17.42 -4.63
CA SER A 78 14.41 -17.81 -6.04
C SER A 78 13.11 -18.58 -6.31
N GLY A 79 12.67 -18.64 -7.58
CA GLY A 79 11.49 -19.42 -7.98
C GLY A 79 11.56 -20.87 -7.52
N GLY A 80 12.70 -21.54 -7.75
CA GLY A 80 12.92 -22.92 -7.32
C GLY A 80 12.95 -23.09 -5.79
N GLN A 81 13.50 -22.14 -5.04
CA GLN A 81 13.46 -22.17 -3.57
C GLN A 81 12.03 -22.07 -3.05
N ARG A 82 11.21 -21.16 -3.60
CA ARG A 82 9.80 -21.03 -3.23
C ARG A 82 9.01 -22.31 -3.54
N ALA A 83 9.25 -22.92 -4.70
CA ALA A 83 8.66 -24.20 -5.06
C ALA A 83 9.03 -25.32 -4.07
N ARG A 84 10.31 -25.43 -3.70
CA ARG A 84 10.78 -26.42 -2.72
C ARG A 84 10.19 -26.20 -1.31
N ILE A 85 10.05 -24.96 -0.86
CA ILE A 85 9.42 -24.63 0.44
C ILE A 85 7.92 -24.98 0.41
N ASN A 86 7.22 -24.67 -0.69
CA ASN A 86 5.80 -25.03 -0.86
C ASN A 86 5.63 -26.56 -0.88
N MET A 87 6.51 -27.28 -1.57
CA MET A 87 6.55 -28.74 -1.55
C MET A 87 6.81 -29.28 -0.13
N ALA A 88 7.79 -28.73 0.57
CA ALA A 88 8.09 -29.11 1.95
C ALA A 88 6.92 -28.84 2.90
N ARG A 89 6.17 -27.74 2.72
CA ARG A 89 4.92 -27.47 3.46
C ARG A 89 3.90 -28.58 3.24
N ALA A 90 3.64 -28.92 1.98
CA ALA A 90 2.68 -29.95 1.63
C ALA A 90 3.09 -31.32 2.22
N VAL A 91 4.37 -31.68 2.12
CA VAL A 91 4.94 -32.96 2.59
C VAL A 91 5.03 -33.02 4.12
N TYR A 92 5.30 -31.89 4.79
CA TYR A 92 5.37 -31.85 6.25
C TYR A 92 4.00 -32.08 6.88
N ARG A 93 2.92 -31.59 6.27
CA ARG A 93 1.54 -31.91 6.70
C ARG A 93 1.28 -33.40 6.57
N GLU A 94 0.74 -34.01 7.62
CA GLU A 94 0.34 -35.42 7.58
C GLU A 94 -1.00 -35.56 6.88
N ALA A 95 -0.98 -36.19 5.71
CA ALA A 95 -2.17 -36.44 4.91
C ALA A 95 -2.20 -37.87 4.35
N ASP A 96 -3.36 -38.29 3.86
CA ASP A 96 -3.53 -39.57 3.17
C ASP A 96 -3.35 -39.39 1.65
N ILE A 97 -3.78 -38.23 1.14
CA ILE A 97 -3.76 -37.87 -0.28
C ILE A 97 -2.96 -36.57 -0.46
N TYR A 98 -1.98 -36.59 -1.35
CA TYR A 98 -1.16 -35.44 -1.72
C TYR A 98 -1.47 -35.02 -3.16
N LEU A 99 -1.95 -33.80 -3.35
CA LEU A 99 -2.16 -33.18 -4.66
C LEU A 99 -1.00 -32.24 -4.95
N LEU A 100 -0.22 -32.56 -5.97
CA LEU A 100 0.97 -31.81 -6.35
C LEU A 100 0.77 -31.24 -7.75
N ASP A 101 0.54 -29.93 -7.82
CA ASP A 101 0.24 -29.24 -9.07
C ASP A 101 1.52 -28.63 -9.65
N ASP A 102 2.15 -29.35 -10.59
CA ASP A 102 3.40 -28.99 -11.27
C ASP A 102 4.52 -28.45 -10.35
N PRO A 103 4.91 -29.17 -9.27
CA PRO A 103 5.90 -28.68 -8.31
C PRO A 103 7.34 -28.68 -8.83
N LEU A 104 7.60 -29.21 -10.04
CA LEU A 104 8.94 -29.45 -10.58
C LEU A 104 9.33 -28.48 -11.71
N SER A 105 8.44 -27.59 -12.14
CA SER A 105 8.68 -26.69 -13.28
C SER A 105 9.71 -25.59 -13.01
N ALA A 106 9.79 -25.09 -11.77
CA ALA A 106 10.68 -24.00 -11.39
C ALA A 106 12.07 -24.44 -10.90
N VAL A 107 12.38 -25.74 -10.94
CA VAL A 107 13.65 -26.31 -10.46
C VAL A 107 14.47 -26.92 -11.60
N ASP A 108 15.80 -26.93 -11.45
CA ASP A 108 16.70 -27.57 -12.40
C ASP A 108 16.53 -29.09 -12.44
N THR A 109 16.98 -29.73 -13.53
CA THR A 109 16.81 -31.17 -13.79
C THR A 109 17.42 -32.07 -12.71
N HIS A 110 18.53 -31.66 -12.09
CA HIS A 110 19.15 -32.46 -11.04
C HIS A 110 18.30 -32.43 -9.77
N VAL A 111 17.84 -31.24 -9.37
CA VAL A 111 16.93 -31.08 -8.23
C VAL A 111 15.59 -31.74 -8.49
N SER A 112 15.02 -31.63 -9.71
CA SER A 112 13.74 -32.27 -10.04
C SER A 112 13.81 -33.79 -9.89
N LYS A 113 14.90 -34.41 -10.38
CA LYS A 113 15.17 -35.84 -10.21
C LYS A 113 15.30 -36.23 -8.75
N HIS A 114 16.04 -35.45 -7.95
CA HIS A 114 16.15 -35.69 -6.51
C HIS A 114 14.78 -35.60 -5.82
N LEU A 115 13.98 -34.57 -6.10
CA LEU A 115 12.64 -34.41 -5.53
C LEU A 115 11.73 -35.58 -5.90
N PHE A 116 11.78 -36.04 -7.14
CA PHE A 116 11.00 -37.17 -7.59
C PHE A 116 11.40 -38.46 -6.86
N GLU A 117 12.70 -38.81 -6.87
CA GLU A 117 13.20 -40.07 -6.29
C GLU A 117 13.11 -40.11 -4.76
N GLN A 118 13.55 -39.03 -4.09
CA GLN A 118 13.65 -39.01 -2.62
C GLN A 118 12.37 -38.58 -1.94
N CYS A 119 11.60 -37.65 -2.52
CA CYS A 119 10.38 -37.13 -1.90
C CYS A 119 9.12 -37.87 -2.40
N ILE A 120 8.86 -37.85 -3.71
CA ILE A 120 7.61 -38.39 -4.28
C ILE A 120 7.61 -39.93 -4.21
N SER A 121 8.60 -40.58 -4.80
CA SER A 121 8.71 -42.06 -4.83
C SER A 121 9.35 -42.66 -3.57
N GLY A 122 10.03 -41.83 -2.78
CA GLY A 122 10.72 -42.23 -1.55
C GLY A 122 9.86 -42.00 -0.31
N TYR A 123 9.86 -40.76 0.19
CA TYR A 123 9.18 -40.37 1.42
C TYR A 123 7.65 -40.60 1.37
N LEU A 124 7.01 -40.33 0.23
CA LEU A 124 5.56 -40.48 0.05
C LEU A 124 5.14 -41.84 -0.52
N LYS A 125 6.03 -42.84 -0.59
CA LYS A 125 5.78 -44.15 -1.22
C LYS A 125 4.53 -44.88 -0.71
N SER A 126 4.17 -44.71 0.57
CA SER A 126 3.02 -45.39 1.19
C SER A 126 1.73 -44.55 1.15
N LYS A 127 1.72 -43.42 0.44
CA LYS A 127 0.60 -42.46 0.39
C LYS A 127 0.06 -42.35 -1.03
N THR A 128 -1.17 -41.87 -1.18
CA THR A 128 -1.72 -41.59 -2.51
C THR A 128 -1.21 -40.22 -2.98
N VAL A 129 -0.46 -40.21 -4.08
CA VAL A 129 0.07 -38.97 -4.66
C VAL A 129 -0.51 -38.78 -6.06
N ILE A 130 -1.12 -37.62 -6.29
CA ILE A 130 -1.55 -37.18 -7.61
C ILE A 130 -0.61 -36.05 -8.02
N LEU A 131 0.21 -36.32 -9.04
CA LEU A 131 1.18 -35.38 -9.59
C LEU A 131 0.70 -34.90 -10.95
N VAL A 132 0.55 -33.58 -11.11
CA VAL A 132 0.44 -32.92 -12.41
C VAL A 132 1.86 -32.55 -12.85
N THR A 133 2.25 -32.93 -14.06
CA THR A 133 3.58 -32.61 -14.59
C THR A 133 3.56 -32.57 -16.11
N HIS A 134 4.34 -31.66 -16.70
CA HIS A 134 4.64 -31.65 -18.13
C HIS A 134 5.92 -32.43 -18.48
N GLN A 135 6.71 -32.84 -17.47
CA GLN A 135 7.98 -33.52 -17.68
C GLN A 135 7.76 -35.03 -17.92
N LEU A 136 7.94 -35.46 -19.17
CA LEU A 136 7.67 -36.84 -19.60
C LEU A 136 8.58 -37.89 -18.94
N GLN A 137 9.79 -37.50 -18.54
CA GLN A 137 10.79 -38.37 -17.90
C GLN A 137 10.28 -39.10 -16.64
N PHE A 138 9.31 -38.51 -15.92
CA PHE A 138 8.75 -39.10 -14.71
C PHE A 138 7.60 -40.07 -14.95
N LEU A 139 7.02 -40.08 -16.16
CA LEU A 139 5.87 -40.91 -16.49
C LEU A 139 6.20 -42.40 -16.42
N ALA A 140 7.44 -42.79 -16.75
CA ALA A 140 7.87 -44.19 -16.71
C ALA A 140 7.80 -44.82 -15.31
N SER A 141 7.87 -44.00 -14.25
CA SER A 141 7.84 -44.44 -12.86
C SER A 141 6.47 -44.33 -12.21
N ALA A 142 5.45 -43.86 -12.94
CA ALA A 142 4.10 -43.71 -12.43
C ALA A 142 3.29 -45.01 -12.55
N ASP A 143 2.53 -45.35 -11.51
CA ASP A 143 1.65 -46.53 -11.51
C ASP A 143 0.47 -46.38 -12.47
N HIS A 144 -0.07 -45.15 -12.57
CA HIS A 144 -1.21 -44.81 -13.41
C HIS A 144 -1.06 -43.41 -13.97
N ILE A 145 -1.30 -43.25 -15.27
CA ILE A 145 -1.18 -42.01 -16.02
C ILE A 145 -2.55 -41.68 -16.61
N VAL A 146 -2.95 -40.42 -16.54
CA VAL A 146 -4.18 -39.89 -17.13
C VAL A 146 -3.82 -38.74 -18.05
N LEU A 147 -4.14 -38.85 -19.34
CA LEU A 147 -3.94 -37.79 -20.33
C LEU A 147 -5.26 -37.04 -20.56
N LEU A 148 -5.23 -35.72 -20.39
CA LEU A 148 -6.37 -34.83 -20.53
C LEU A 148 -6.16 -33.90 -21.75
N SER A 149 -7.19 -33.69 -22.57
CA SER A 149 -7.27 -32.60 -23.56
C SER A 149 -8.67 -32.04 -23.61
N ASP A 150 -8.78 -30.70 -23.70
CA ASP A 150 -10.04 -29.97 -23.80
C ASP A 150 -11.09 -30.38 -22.76
N GLY A 151 -10.64 -30.65 -21.52
CA GLY A 151 -11.48 -31.07 -20.41
C GLY A 151 -11.99 -32.51 -20.48
N LYS A 152 -11.45 -33.35 -21.37
CA LYS A 152 -11.80 -34.77 -21.51
C LYS A 152 -10.57 -35.66 -21.32
N VAL A 153 -10.78 -36.84 -20.71
CA VAL A 153 -9.73 -37.87 -20.63
C VAL A 153 -9.59 -38.51 -22.01
N ILE A 154 -8.43 -38.33 -22.64
CA ILE A 154 -8.10 -38.98 -23.92
C ILE A 154 -7.80 -40.46 -23.68
N THR A 155 -6.91 -40.73 -22.72
CA THR A 155 -6.44 -42.08 -22.41
C THR A 155 -5.95 -42.14 -20.98
N GLN A 156 -6.02 -43.33 -20.37
CA GLN A 156 -5.53 -43.58 -19.03
C GLN A 156 -5.02 -45.03 -18.90
N GLY A 157 -4.01 -45.26 -18.09
CA GLY A 157 -3.41 -46.59 -17.91
C GLY A 157 -2.00 -46.56 -17.36
N SER A 158 -1.34 -47.72 -17.34
CA SER A 158 0.10 -47.78 -17.04
C SER A 158 0.93 -47.28 -18.22
N TYR A 159 2.18 -46.90 -17.96
CA TYR A 159 3.10 -46.44 -19.01
C TYR A 159 3.24 -47.43 -20.17
N GLN A 160 3.32 -48.74 -19.87
CA GLN A 160 3.44 -49.79 -20.89
C GLN A 160 2.17 -49.91 -21.74
N ALA A 161 0.99 -49.81 -21.12
CA ALA A 161 -0.29 -49.85 -21.83
C ALA A 161 -0.43 -48.67 -22.81
N LEU A 162 -0.09 -47.46 -22.35
CA LEU A 162 -0.14 -46.24 -23.16
C LEU A 162 0.87 -46.21 -24.30
N ARG A 163 2.04 -46.82 -24.11
CA ARG A 163 3.04 -46.97 -25.18
C ARG A 163 2.58 -47.95 -26.26
N SER A 164 1.84 -48.99 -25.88
CA SER A 164 1.34 -49.99 -26.82
C SER A 164 0.10 -49.52 -27.61
N SER A 165 -0.63 -48.52 -27.13
CA SER A 165 -1.88 -48.07 -27.76
C SER A 165 -1.69 -47.20 -29.01
N GLY A 166 -0.45 -46.82 -29.37
CA GLY A 166 -0.13 -46.13 -30.64
C GLY A 166 -0.82 -44.78 -30.86
N THR A 167 -1.42 -44.21 -29.82
CA THR A 167 -2.07 -42.89 -29.80
C THR A 167 -1.04 -41.76 -29.84
N ASP A 168 -1.47 -40.51 -30.08
CA ASP A 168 -0.64 -39.28 -30.15
C ASP A 168 0.48 -39.20 -29.11
N PHE A 169 0.21 -39.69 -27.89
CA PHE A 169 1.16 -39.86 -26.78
C PHE A 169 2.48 -40.56 -27.16
N SER A 170 2.43 -41.57 -28.05
CA SER A 170 3.62 -42.29 -28.49
C SER A 170 4.50 -41.45 -29.42
N LYS A 171 3.92 -40.50 -30.17
CA LYS A 171 4.68 -39.59 -31.03
C LYS A 171 5.40 -38.54 -30.17
N THR A 172 4.67 -37.90 -29.24
CA THR A 172 5.24 -36.88 -28.33
C THR A 172 6.37 -37.41 -27.45
N ILE A 173 6.33 -38.70 -27.05
CA ILE A 173 7.42 -39.32 -26.27
C ILE A 173 8.65 -39.64 -27.11
N VAL A 174 8.46 -40.03 -28.38
CA VAL A 174 9.57 -40.35 -29.28
C VAL A 174 10.28 -39.08 -29.70
N ASP A 175 9.53 -38.03 -30.06
CA ASP A 175 10.08 -36.73 -30.46
C ASP A 175 10.90 -36.09 -29.32
N ASN A 176 10.41 -36.12 -28.07
CA ASN A 176 11.17 -35.56 -26.94
C ASN A 176 12.43 -36.35 -26.57
N LYS A 177 12.46 -37.67 -26.83
CA LYS A 177 13.68 -38.46 -26.57
C LYS A 177 14.79 -38.13 -27.56
N GLU A 178 14.43 -37.87 -28.81
CA GLU A 178 15.39 -37.42 -29.83
C GLU A 178 15.93 -36.02 -29.48
N GLU A 179 15.09 -35.10 -28.98
CA GLU A 179 15.53 -33.77 -28.50
C GLU A 179 16.42 -33.85 -27.24
N GLU A 180 16.09 -34.70 -26.26
CA GLU A 180 16.90 -34.88 -25.04
C GLU A 180 18.27 -35.53 -25.32
N GLU A 181 18.34 -36.50 -26.24
CA GLU A 181 19.61 -37.13 -26.66
C GLU A 181 20.50 -36.16 -27.49
N GLU A 182 19.90 -35.23 -28.25
CA GLU A 182 20.64 -34.15 -28.92
C GLU A 182 21.17 -33.09 -27.94
N GLU A 183 20.46 -32.78 -26.85
CA GLU A 183 20.94 -31.86 -25.81
C GLU A 183 22.05 -32.46 -24.92
N GLU A 184 22.02 -33.77 -24.64
CA GLU A 184 23.08 -34.46 -23.90
C GLU A 184 24.34 -34.67 -24.74
N SER A 185 24.20 -35.04 -26.02
CA SER A 185 25.35 -35.23 -26.93
C SER A 185 26.07 -33.91 -27.25
N ASN A 186 25.37 -32.77 -27.27
CA ASN A 186 25.99 -31.46 -27.43
C ASN A 186 26.75 -30.95 -26.19
N LYS A 187 26.65 -31.61 -25.03
CA LYS A 187 27.37 -31.22 -23.80
C LYS A 187 28.75 -31.87 -23.64
N GLU A 188 29.11 -32.87 -24.47
CA GLU A 188 30.45 -33.49 -24.43
C GLU A 188 31.53 -32.73 -25.23
N GLY A 189 31.14 -31.71 -26.00
CA GLY A 189 32.06 -30.85 -26.74
C GLY A 189 32.35 -29.52 -26.04
N THR A 190 33.51 -29.40 -25.39
CA THR A 190 34.14 -28.13 -24.97
C THR A 190 33.74 -27.55 -23.61
N PHE A 191 34.00 -28.28 -22.52
CA PHE A 191 34.10 -27.67 -21.19
C PHE A 191 35.45 -26.97 -20.99
N LYS A 192 35.67 -25.84 -21.68
CA LYS A 192 36.65 -24.85 -21.21
C LYS A 192 36.06 -24.23 -19.95
N ARG A 193 36.66 -24.54 -18.79
CA ARG A 193 36.43 -23.87 -17.51
C ARG A 193 36.65 -22.36 -17.66
N THR A 194 35.62 -21.65 -18.09
CA THR A 194 35.38 -20.31 -17.59
C THR A 194 34.73 -20.53 -16.24
N VAL A 195 35.51 -20.31 -15.18
CA VAL A 195 34.97 -20.14 -13.84
C VAL A 195 34.01 -18.96 -13.93
N SER A 196 32.73 -19.26 -14.21
CA SER A 196 31.66 -18.34 -13.91
C SER A 196 31.75 -18.18 -12.41
N GLN A 197 32.26 -17.03 -12.00
CA GLN A 197 32.14 -16.58 -10.63
C GLN A 197 30.67 -16.76 -10.30
N THR A 198 30.36 -17.80 -9.53
CA THR A 198 29.17 -17.81 -8.71
C THR A 198 29.31 -16.54 -7.91
N GLU A 199 28.62 -15.48 -8.32
CA GLU A 199 28.39 -14.35 -7.46
C GLU A 199 27.78 -14.98 -6.21
N THR A 200 28.60 -15.13 -5.17
CA THR A 200 28.14 -15.21 -3.80
C THR A 200 27.38 -13.92 -3.59
N THR A 201 26.12 -13.89 -4.00
CA THR A 201 25.16 -12.88 -3.61
C THR A 201 25.06 -13.07 -2.11
N LYS A 202 25.90 -12.34 -1.36
CA LYS A 202 25.70 -12.20 0.07
C LYS A 202 24.28 -11.72 0.21
N TYR A 203 23.43 -12.55 0.78
CA TYR A 203 22.10 -12.18 1.22
C TYR A 203 22.29 -11.08 2.27
N GLU A 204 22.38 -9.84 1.83
CA GLU A 204 22.21 -8.69 2.70
C GLU A 204 20.81 -8.84 3.26
N VAL A 205 20.73 -9.01 4.57
CA VAL A 205 19.49 -8.98 5.34
C VAL A 205 18.79 -7.69 4.91
N VAL A 206 17.73 -7.82 4.12
CA VAL A 206 16.75 -6.75 3.95
C VAL A 206 16.00 -6.74 5.28
N GLU A 207 16.65 -6.16 6.29
CA GLU A 207 16.00 -5.78 7.51
C GLU A 207 14.81 -4.94 7.05
N GLU A 208 13.60 -5.36 7.39
CA GLU A 208 12.42 -4.57 7.11
C GLU A 208 12.69 -3.20 7.73
N VAL A 209 13.00 -2.23 6.88
CA VAL A 209 13.32 -0.88 7.33
C VAL A 209 12.04 -0.38 7.96
N GLU A 210 11.96 -0.42 9.29
CA GLU A 210 10.99 0.32 10.06
C GLU A 210 10.98 1.72 9.46
N GLU A 211 9.82 2.19 8.99
CA GLU A 211 9.69 3.44 8.23
C GLU A 211 10.62 4.51 8.78
N MET A 212 11.62 4.90 7.99
CA MET A 212 12.65 5.84 8.41
C MET A 212 11.99 7.12 8.90
N ARG A 213 12.10 7.31 10.21
CA ARG A 213 11.39 8.34 10.97
C ARG A 213 12.11 9.67 10.79
N THR A 214 11.43 10.70 10.29
CA THR A 214 11.83 12.07 10.64
C THR A 214 11.31 12.36 12.06
N LYS A 215 12.23 12.39 13.04
CA LYS A 215 11.91 12.82 14.41
C LYS A 215 11.80 14.35 14.42
N GLY A 216 10.64 14.91 14.76
CA GLY A 216 10.52 16.35 15.02
C GLY A 216 9.21 16.99 14.55
N THR A 217 9.22 18.32 14.52
CA THR A 217 8.15 19.13 13.92
C THR A 217 8.20 19.04 12.39
N VAL A 218 7.04 19.03 11.73
CA VAL A 218 6.94 19.16 10.27
C VAL A 218 7.66 20.45 9.87
N SER A 219 8.64 20.36 8.97
CA SER A 219 9.37 21.54 8.51
C SER A 219 8.47 22.42 7.67
N SER A 220 8.62 23.75 7.79
CA SER A 220 7.90 24.72 6.92
C SER A 220 8.17 24.49 5.44
N GLN A 221 9.29 23.83 5.12
CA GLN A 221 9.65 23.41 3.77
C GLN A 221 8.61 22.47 3.16
N VAL A 222 7.99 21.57 3.94
CA VAL A 222 6.96 20.65 3.42
C VAL A 222 5.73 21.42 2.94
N PHE A 223 5.27 22.41 3.71
CA PHE A 223 4.16 23.26 3.33
C PHE A 223 4.50 24.09 2.08
N HIS A 224 5.71 24.65 2.02
CA HIS A 224 6.18 25.37 0.86
C HIS A 224 6.20 24.48 -0.39
N SER A 225 6.79 23.29 -0.30
CA SER A 225 6.83 22.33 -1.41
C SER A 225 5.44 21.93 -1.90
N TYR A 226 4.48 21.69 -0.99
CA TYR A 226 3.09 21.38 -1.35
C TYR A 226 2.40 22.54 -2.09
N MET A 227 2.59 23.78 -1.61
CA MET A 227 2.00 24.95 -2.27
C MET A 227 2.62 25.22 -3.64
N THR A 228 3.93 24.98 -3.80
CA THR A 228 4.62 25.12 -5.10
C THR A 228 4.33 24.00 -6.08
N ALA A 229 3.87 22.83 -5.61
CA ALA A 229 3.47 21.73 -6.49
C ALA A 229 2.24 22.09 -7.35
N GLY A 230 1.32 22.91 -6.81
CA GLY A 230 0.08 23.28 -7.48
C GLY A 230 0.19 24.42 -8.49
N GLY A 231 1.32 25.13 -8.53
CA GLY A 231 1.50 26.23 -9.47
C GLY A 231 2.74 27.08 -9.20
N HIS A 232 2.98 28.03 -10.09
CA HIS A 232 4.06 28.99 -9.94
C HIS A 232 3.83 29.91 -8.73
N TRP A 233 4.92 30.48 -8.21
CA TRP A 233 4.91 31.42 -7.08
C TRP A 233 3.87 32.55 -7.24
N THR A 234 3.64 33.01 -8.46
CA THR A 234 2.65 34.05 -8.80
C THR A 234 1.22 33.65 -8.47
N SER A 235 0.83 32.39 -8.72
CA SER A 235 -0.49 31.86 -8.39
C SER A 235 -0.72 31.84 -6.88
N MET A 236 0.32 31.51 -6.11
CA MET A 236 0.26 31.50 -4.65
C MET A 236 0.13 32.92 -4.08
N MET A 237 0.90 33.87 -4.62
CA MET A 237 0.80 35.29 -4.24
C MET A 237 -0.58 35.88 -4.56
N PHE A 238 -1.13 35.55 -5.72
CA PHE A 238 -2.49 35.95 -6.10
C PHE A 238 -3.55 35.36 -5.16
N LEU A 239 -3.41 34.08 -4.79
CA LEU A 239 -4.30 33.45 -3.82
C LEU A 239 -4.23 34.14 -2.45
N LEU A 240 -3.02 34.39 -1.94
CA LEU A 240 -2.82 35.11 -0.67
C LEU A 240 -3.46 36.51 -0.72
N LEU A 241 -3.30 37.23 -1.83
CA LEU A 241 -3.93 38.53 -2.04
C LEU A 241 -5.47 38.42 -1.97
N MET A 242 -6.06 37.41 -2.59
CA MET A 242 -7.52 37.18 -2.53
C MET A 242 -8.01 36.87 -1.11
N PHE A 243 -7.24 36.11 -0.32
CA PHE A 243 -7.52 35.91 1.11
C PHE A 243 -7.53 37.23 1.88
N CYS A 244 -6.48 38.03 1.74
CA CYS A 244 -6.39 39.34 2.38
C CYS A 244 -7.52 40.29 1.93
N LEU A 245 -7.85 40.30 0.64
CA LEU A 245 -8.93 41.13 0.08
C LEU A 245 -10.28 40.74 0.67
N THR A 246 -10.59 39.44 0.74
CA THR A 246 -11.86 38.98 1.35
C THR A 246 -11.95 39.34 2.83
N GLN A 247 -10.85 39.22 3.58
CA GLN A 247 -10.81 39.60 4.99
C GLN A 247 -10.97 41.12 5.17
N PHE A 248 -10.36 41.91 4.29
CA PHE A 248 -10.45 43.36 4.32
C PHE A 248 -11.89 43.83 4.07
N ILE A 249 -12.56 43.32 3.03
CA ILE A 249 -13.96 43.67 2.72
C ILE A 249 -14.88 43.26 3.88
N GLY A 250 -14.68 42.07 4.46
CA GLY A 250 -15.45 41.63 5.63
C GLY A 250 -15.25 42.54 6.85
N SER A 251 -13.99 42.85 7.18
CA SER A 251 -13.66 43.74 8.32
C SER A 251 -14.15 45.18 8.09
N ALA A 252 -14.15 45.65 6.84
CA ALA A 252 -14.73 46.94 6.47
C ALA A 252 -16.26 46.96 6.66
N GLY A 253 -16.93 45.82 6.41
CA GLY A 253 -18.36 45.64 6.72
C GLY A 253 -18.64 45.76 8.22
N ASP A 254 -17.84 45.09 9.06
CA ASP A 254 -17.97 45.16 10.53
C ASP A 254 -17.73 46.58 11.06
N TYR A 255 -16.70 47.25 10.54
CA TYR A 255 -16.41 48.65 10.87
C TYR A 255 -17.53 49.58 10.43
N TRP A 256 -18.06 49.39 9.22
CA TRP A 256 -19.18 50.18 8.70
C TRP A 256 -20.44 50.02 9.56
N LEU A 257 -20.73 48.80 10.01
CA LEU A 257 -21.85 48.54 10.92
C LEU A 257 -21.68 49.29 12.25
N ASN A 258 -20.47 49.27 12.82
CA ASN A 258 -20.16 50.02 14.04
C ASN A 258 -20.38 51.54 13.84
N TYR A 259 -19.88 52.09 12.72
CA TYR A 259 -20.11 53.48 12.35
C TYR A 259 -21.59 53.82 12.22
N TRP A 260 -22.37 52.98 11.53
CA TRP A 260 -23.80 53.20 11.34
C TRP A 260 -24.57 53.17 12.67
N VAL A 261 -24.26 52.22 13.57
CA VAL A 261 -24.89 52.15 14.90
C VAL A 261 -24.62 53.42 15.71
N ASN A 262 -23.37 53.89 15.76
CA ASN A 262 -23.02 55.11 16.50
C ASN A 262 -23.66 56.37 15.90
N LEU A 263 -23.80 56.42 14.56
CA LEU A 263 -24.49 57.53 13.88
C LEU A 263 -25.98 57.54 14.22
N GLU A 264 -26.64 56.39 14.23
CA GLU A 264 -28.07 56.27 14.58
C GLU A 264 -28.31 56.62 16.06
N GLU A 265 -27.43 56.17 16.96
CA GLU A 265 -27.46 56.52 18.38
C GLU A 265 -27.32 58.04 18.59
N TYR A 266 -26.42 58.68 17.85
CA TYR A 266 -26.26 60.13 17.87
C TYR A 266 -27.51 60.88 17.37
N VAL A 267 -28.15 60.38 16.30
CA VAL A 267 -29.40 60.96 15.76
C VAL A 267 -30.56 60.78 16.74
N TYR A 268 -30.65 59.62 17.40
CA TYR A 268 -31.69 59.30 18.37
C TYR A 268 -31.63 60.18 19.63
N HIS A 269 -30.42 60.43 20.15
CA HIS A 269 -30.22 61.27 21.34
C HIS A 269 -30.30 62.79 21.08
N ARG A 270 -30.54 63.21 19.84
CA ARG A 270 -30.70 64.63 19.49
C ARG A 270 -32.09 65.13 19.92
N GLU A 271 -32.15 65.94 20.98
CA GLU A 271 -33.38 66.66 21.33
C GLU A 271 -33.78 67.66 20.23
N PRO A 272 -35.08 67.81 19.90
CA PRO A 272 -35.55 68.65 18.80
C PRO A 272 -35.35 70.17 18.99
N ASN A 273 -34.96 70.65 20.18
CA ASN A 273 -34.99 72.08 20.53
C ASN A 273 -33.63 72.80 20.68
N SER A 274 -32.52 72.18 20.31
CA SER A 274 -31.21 72.85 20.36
C SER A 274 -30.76 73.37 18.99
N THR A 275 -31.01 74.65 18.71
CA THR A 275 -30.55 75.40 17.52
C THR A 275 -29.10 75.90 17.66
N THR A 276 -28.22 75.09 18.23
CA THR A 276 -26.78 75.40 18.31
C THR A 276 -26.03 74.58 17.26
N LEU A 277 -25.32 75.32 16.39
CA LEU A 277 -24.37 74.90 15.36
C LEU A 277 -23.73 73.52 15.60
N LEU A 278 -23.90 72.66 14.58
CA LEU A 278 -23.24 71.36 14.30
C LEU A 278 -22.09 70.96 15.25
N PRO A 279 -22.24 69.89 16.05
CA PRO A 279 -21.09 69.08 16.45
C PRO A 279 -20.62 68.27 15.23
N ASP A 280 -19.34 68.35 14.90
CA ASP A 280 -18.65 67.66 13.81
C ASP A 280 -18.72 66.12 13.96
N TYR A 281 -19.86 65.52 13.60
CA TYR A 281 -19.84 64.11 13.20
C TYR A 281 -19.34 64.05 11.76
N PRO A 282 -18.28 63.28 11.45
CA PRO A 282 -17.65 63.31 10.14
C PRO A 282 -18.61 62.66 9.13
N PHE A 283 -19.42 63.48 8.45
CA PHE A 283 -20.34 63.11 7.39
C PHE A 283 -21.68 62.45 7.81
N TYR A 284 -22.74 63.26 7.87
CA TYR A 284 -24.11 62.77 8.03
C TYR A 284 -24.58 62.08 6.74
N LEU A 285 -24.85 60.78 6.82
CA LEU A 285 -25.38 59.98 5.72
C LEU A 285 -26.83 59.59 6.02
N SER A 286 -27.74 59.72 5.04
CA SER A 286 -29.13 59.29 5.23
C SER A 286 -29.20 57.78 5.48
N GLN A 287 -30.16 57.33 6.30
CA GLN A 287 -30.39 55.92 6.62
C GLN A 287 -30.47 55.03 5.36
N THR A 288 -31.11 55.52 4.29
CA THR A 288 -31.21 54.81 3.01
C THR A 288 -29.84 54.53 2.39
N TRP A 289 -28.92 55.51 2.45
CA TRP A 289 -27.57 55.36 1.92
C TRP A 289 -26.72 54.42 2.77
N CYS A 290 -26.88 54.43 4.10
CA CYS A 290 -26.21 53.47 4.99
C CYS A 290 -26.59 52.02 4.65
N ILE A 291 -27.88 51.76 4.40
CA ILE A 291 -28.39 50.44 4.01
C ILE A 291 -27.85 50.03 2.64
N VAL A 292 -27.80 50.95 1.66
CA VAL A 292 -27.27 50.65 0.32
C VAL A 292 -25.78 50.30 0.37
N VAL A 293 -24.97 51.07 1.09
CA VAL A 293 -23.54 50.77 1.24
C VAL A 293 -23.32 49.43 1.93
N PHE A 294 -24.07 49.14 2.99
CA PHE A 294 -23.95 47.88 3.72
C PHE A 294 -24.36 46.66 2.88
N THR A 295 -25.45 46.78 2.11
CA THR A 295 -25.89 45.70 1.20
C THR A 295 -24.89 45.44 0.07
N LEU A 296 -24.27 46.48 -0.48
CA LEU A 296 -23.18 46.34 -1.46
C LEU A 296 -21.94 45.66 -0.85
N LEU A 297 -21.56 46.01 0.38
CA LEU A 297 -20.43 45.38 1.08
C LEU A 297 -20.68 43.89 1.36
N ILE A 298 -21.89 43.52 1.78
CA ILE A 298 -22.28 42.11 1.97
C ILE A 298 -22.22 41.37 0.63
N GLY A 299 -22.81 41.93 -0.43
CA GLY A 299 -22.77 41.33 -1.77
C GLY A 299 -21.34 41.12 -2.27
N ALA A 300 -20.47 42.12 -2.12
CA ALA A 300 -19.06 42.04 -2.46
C ALA A 300 -18.32 40.97 -1.65
N THR A 301 -18.62 40.84 -0.35
CA THR A 301 -18.03 39.81 0.52
C THR A 301 -18.42 38.41 0.05
N ILE A 302 -19.70 38.19 -0.28
CA ILE A 302 -20.19 36.89 -0.78
C ILE A 302 -19.46 36.52 -2.07
N ILE A 303 -19.44 37.43 -3.05
CA ILE A 303 -18.80 37.19 -4.36
C ILE A 303 -17.31 36.91 -4.18
N ALA A 304 -16.61 37.75 -3.42
CA ALA A 304 -15.18 37.60 -3.19
C ALA A 304 -14.87 36.28 -2.44
N SER A 305 -15.71 35.88 -1.49
CA SER A 305 -15.54 34.62 -0.76
C SER A 305 -15.73 33.39 -1.67
N LEU A 306 -16.71 33.42 -2.59
CA LEU A 306 -16.92 32.34 -3.57
C LEU A 306 -15.75 32.22 -4.53
N VAL A 307 -15.30 33.34 -5.11
CA VAL A 307 -14.16 33.37 -6.04
C VAL A 307 -12.90 32.85 -5.35
N ARG A 308 -12.61 33.32 -4.13
CA ARG A 308 -11.48 32.85 -3.33
C ARG A 308 -11.54 31.35 -3.06
N SER A 309 -12.69 30.85 -2.60
CA SER A 309 -12.85 29.43 -2.29
C SER A 309 -12.65 28.56 -3.53
N PHE A 310 -13.23 28.93 -4.67
CA PHE A 310 -13.02 28.21 -5.92
C PHE A 310 -11.55 28.17 -6.33
N LEU A 311 -10.85 29.32 -6.31
CA LEU A 311 -9.42 29.40 -6.63
C LEU A 311 -8.56 28.56 -5.68
N PHE A 312 -8.89 28.57 -4.39
CA PHE A 312 -8.18 27.78 -3.38
C PHE A 312 -8.32 26.27 -3.63
N PHE A 313 -9.54 25.77 -3.82
CA PHE A 313 -9.77 24.35 -4.10
C PHE A 313 -9.18 23.94 -5.44
N TYR A 314 -9.24 24.81 -6.45
CA TYR A 314 -8.59 24.58 -7.74
C TYR A 314 -7.06 24.41 -7.59
N MET A 315 -6.40 25.26 -6.78
CA MET A 315 -4.98 25.11 -6.49
C MET A 315 -4.65 23.83 -5.73
N CYS A 316 -5.42 23.47 -4.70
CA CYS A 316 -5.19 22.25 -3.92
C CYS A 316 -5.35 20.99 -4.78
N MET A 317 -6.39 20.94 -5.62
CA MET A 317 -6.59 19.85 -6.58
C MET A 317 -5.42 19.75 -7.56
N ARG A 318 -4.89 20.88 -8.05
CA ARG A 318 -3.72 20.89 -8.92
C ARG A 318 -2.45 20.41 -8.21
N SER A 319 -2.21 20.82 -6.97
CA SER A 319 -1.10 20.32 -6.14
C SER A 319 -1.17 18.80 -5.94
N SER A 320 -2.37 18.29 -5.64
CA SER A 320 -2.63 16.86 -5.51
C SER A 320 -2.28 16.11 -6.79
N MET A 321 -2.86 16.49 -7.93
CA MET A 321 -2.59 15.83 -9.21
C MET A 321 -1.10 15.82 -9.56
N TRP A 322 -0.39 16.93 -9.29
CA TRP A 322 1.05 16.99 -9.51
C TRP A 322 1.83 16.04 -8.59
N LEU A 323 1.47 15.98 -7.31
CA LEU A 323 2.12 15.09 -6.35
C LEU A 323 1.89 13.62 -6.72
N HIS A 324 0.65 13.25 -7.08
CA HIS A 324 0.32 11.91 -7.55
C HIS A 324 1.14 11.52 -8.79
N ASN A 325 1.15 12.39 -9.81
CA ASN A 325 1.86 12.11 -11.07
C ASN A 325 3.37 12.03 -10.87
N THR A 326 3.92 12.88 -9.99
CA THR A 326 5.34 12.84 -9.64
C THR A 326 5.68 11.56 -8.91
N MET A 327 4.88 11.17 -7.90
CA MET A 327 5.07 9.93 -7.16
C MET A 327 5.00 8.71 -8.08
N PHE A 328 3.98 8.67 -8.95
CA PHE A 328 3.82 7.60 -9.95
C PHE A 328 5.03 7.52 -10.89
N ALA A 329 5.44 8.65 -11.48
CA ALA A 329 6.58 8.68 -12.40
C ALA A 329 7.91 8.36 -11.72
N SER A 330 8.07 8.67 -10.44
CA SER A 330 9.27 8.31 -9.66
C SER A 330 9.30 6.82 -9.35
N ILE A 331 8.16 6.21 -9.01
CA ILE A 331 8.08 4.78 -8.69
C ILE A 331 8.27 3.92 -9.94
N THR A 332 7.68 4.29 -11.08
CA THR A 332 7.87 3.53 -12.34
C THR A 332 9.31 3.57 -12.86
N ARG A 333 10.10 4.57 -12.45
CA ARG A 333 11.54 4.69 -12.77
C ARG A 333 12.45 4.20 -11.65
N ALA A 334 11.91 3.68 -10.56
CA ALA A 334 12.68 3.16 -9.45
C ALA A 334 13.35 1.82 -9.82
N THR A 335 14.52 1.56 -9.24
CA THR A 335 15.24 0.30 -9.45
C THR A 335 14.58 -0.84 -8.67
N MET A 336 14.81 -2.09 -9.09
CA MET A 336 14.26 -3.28 -8.40
C MET A 336 14.59 -3.33 -6.91
N ARG A 337 15.75 -2.79 -6.48
CA ARG A 337 16.12 -2.68 -5.07
C ARG A 337 15.06 -1.96 -4.23
N PHE A 338 14.42 -0.92 -4.77
CA PHE A 338 13.35 -0.20 -4.07
C PHE A 338 12.14 -1.10 -3.78
N PHE A 339 11.71 -1.88 -4.76
CA PHE A 339 10.56 -2.80 -4.65
C PHE A 339 10.85 -4.01 -3.76
N HIS A 340 12.10 -4.46 -3.70
CA HIS A 340 12.51 -5.51 -2.76
C HIS A 340 12.53 -5.03 -1.30
N THR A 341 12.85 -3.75 -1.08
CA THR A 341 12.95 -3.17 0.28
C THR A 341 11.59 -2.66 0.79
N ASN A 342 10.66 -2.34 -0.10
CA ASN A 342 9.37 -1.76 0.23
C ASN A 342 8.24 -2.69 -0.21
N PRO A 343 7.50 -3.30 0.73
CA PRO A 343 6.38 -4.18 0.41
C PRO A 343 5.30 -3.49 -0.42
N SER A 344 4.59 -4.28 -1.23
CA SER A 344 3.53 -3.79 -2.12
C SER A 344 2.43 -3.03 -1.35
N GLY A 345 2.07 -3.51 -0.15
CA GLY A 345 1.08 -2.87 0.72
C GLY A 345 1.50 -1.46 1.18
N ARG A 346 2.80 -1.24 1.43
CA ARG A 346 3.32 0.10 1.82
C ARG A 346 3.18 1.09 0.68
N ILE A 347 3.53 0.68 -0.54
CA ILE A 347 3.39 1.51 -1.74
C ILE A 347 1.90 1.82 -1.97
N LEU A 348 1.03 0.80 -1.88
CA LEU A 348 -0.41 0.97 -2.05
C LEU A 348 -1.01 1.92 -1.01
N ASN A 349 -0.60 1.84 0.26
CA ASN A 349 -1.08 2.73 1.32
C ASN A 349 -0.75 4.21 1.04
N ARG A 350 0.40 4.49 0.41
CA ARG A 350 0.79 5.86 -0.01
C ARG A 350 -0.13 6.41 -1.10
N PHE A 351 -0.46 5.59 -2.11
CA PHE A 351 -1.38 5.98 -3.19
C PHE A 351 -2.84 6.06 -2.77
N THR A 352 -3.26 5.30 -1.76
CA THR A 352 -4.67 5.23 -1.36
C THR A 352 -4.95 6.16 -0.18
N LYS A 353 -4.45 5.82 1.02
CA LYS A 353 -4.79 6.53 2.25
C LYS A 353 -4.12 7.89 2.34
N ASP A 354 -2.82 7.97 2.07
CA ASP A 354 -2.07 9.22 2.24
C ASP A 354 -2.46 10.23 1.15
N MET A 355 -2.50 9.79 -0.11
CA MET A 355 -3.03 10.60 -1.21
C MET A 355 -4.48 11.02 -0.97
N GLY A 356 -5.35 10.09 -0.58
CA GLY A 356 -6.75 10.41 -0.26
C GLY A 356 -6.89 11.44 0.87
N SER A 357 -6.02 11.39 1.88
CA SER A 357 -5.99 12.40 2.95
C SER A 357 -5.54 13.78 2.43
N VAL A 358 -4.62 13.81 1.46
CA VAL A 358 -4.19 15.05 0.79
C VAL A 358 -5.29 15.63 -0.10
N ASP A 359 -6.17 14.78 -0.63
CA ASP A 359 -7.23 15.19 -1.57
C ASP A 359 -8.50 15.65 -0.86
N GLU A 360 -8.91 14.94 0.19
CA GLU A 360 -10.20 15.15 0.85
C GLU A 360 -10.08 15.98 2.13
N LEU A 361 -9.12 15.66 3.00
CA LEU A 361 -9.02 16.22 4.35
C LEU A 361 -8.16 17.49 4.40
N LEU A 362 -7.07 17.53 3.63
CA LEU A 362 -6.11 18.63 3.66
C LEU A 362 -6.71 19.96 3.15
N PRO A 363 -7.45 20.02 2.03
CA PRO A 363 -7.93 21.29 1.50
C PRO A 363 -8.92 21.98 2.45
N SER A 364 -9.90 21.24 2.98
CA SER A 364 -10.88 21.76 3.95
C SER A 364 -10.17 22.27 5.21
N SER A 365 -9.28 21.46 5.79
CA SER A 365 -8.52 21.84 6.99
C SER A 365 -7.64 23.08 6.76
N LEU A 366 -6.99 23.19 5.60
CA LEU A 366 -6.11 24.31 5.29
C LEU A 366 -6.92 25.60 5.06
N LEU A 367 -8.08 25.51 4.39
CA LEU A 367 -8.99 26.63 4.22
C LEU A 367 -9.45 27.17 5.58
N ASP A 368 -9.86 26.28 6.49
CA ASP A 368 -10.32 26.66 7.83
C ASP A 368 -9.21 27.35 8.63
N VAL A 369 -7.98 26.80 8.63
CA VAL A 369 -6.84 27.41 9.33
C VAL A 369 -6.51 28.80 8.79
N LEU A 370 -6.47 28.96 7.47
CA LEU A 370 -6.19 30.26 6.84
C LEU A 370 -7.32 31.26 7.12
N GLN A 371 -8.57 30.84 6.98
CA GLN A 371 -9.74 31.68 7.19
C GLN A 371 -9.88 32.10 8.65
N ILE A 372 -9.85 31.17 9.60
CA ILE A 372 -9.96 31.47 11.04
C ILE A 372 -8.77 32.32 11.48
N GLY A 373 -7.56 32.03 11.00
CA GLY A 373 -6.36 32.83 11.32
C GLY A 373 -6.52 34.28 10.88
N LEU A 374 -6.99 34.51 9.65
CA LEU A 374 -7.21 35.86 9.12
C LEU A 374 -8.38 36.58 9.82
N VAL A 375 -9.46 35.87 10.15
CA VAL A 375 -10.58 36.43 10.91
C VAL A 375 -10.14 36.89 12.30
N VAL A 376 -9.33 36.08 13.01
CA VAL A 376 -8.78 36.46 14.32
C VAL A 376 -7.89 37.71 14.21
N ILE A 377 -7.03 37.79 13.19
CA ILE A 377 -6.21 38.98 12.92
C ILE A 377 -7.10 40.20 12.63
N GLY A 378 -8.16 40.03 11.84
CA GLY A 378 -9.13 41.08 11.54
C GLY A 378 -9.84 41.61 12.78
N ILE A 379 -10.37 40.72 13.63
CA ILE A 379 -11.03 41.09 14.89
C ILE A 379 -10.07 41.86 15.81
N VAL A 380 -8.82 41.37 15.96
CA VAL A 380 -7.81 42.08 16.77
C VAL A 380 -7.51 43.47 16.19
N GLY A 381 -7.43 43.59 14.86
CA GLY A 381 -7.26 44.88 14.18
C GLY A 381 -8.39 45.87 14.47
N VAL A 382 -9.64 45.43 14.39
CA VAL A 382 -10.81 46.26 14.72
C VAL A 382 -10.83 46.63 16.22
N LEU A 383 -10.48 45.71 17.11
CA LEU A 383 -10.40 45.99 18.56
C LEU A 383 -9.38 47.08 18.87
N VAL A 384 -8.22 47.08 18.21
CA VAL A 384 -7.19 48.13 18.38
C VAL A 384 -7.72 49.51 17.97
N LEU A 385 -8.53 49.57 16.89
CA LEU A 385 -9.12 50.82 16.41
C LEU A 385 -10.22 51.35 17.35
N VAL A 386 -11.02 50.46 17.94
CA VAL A 386 -12.13 50.85 18.82
C VAL A 386 -11.65 51.16 20.24
N ASN A 387 -10.91 50.24 20.87
CA ASN A 387 -10.41 50.41 22.23
C ASN A 387 -9.19 49.50 22.52
N ALA A 388 -8.00 50.09 22.57
CA ALA A 388 -6.75 49.39 22.84
C ALA A 388 -6.70 48.66 24.20
N TRP A 389 -7.49 49.08 25.21
CA TRP A 389 -7.52 48.41 26.52
C TRP A 389 -8.09 46.98 26.45
N LEU A 390 -8.92 46.67 25.45
CA LEU A 390 -9.45 45.33 25.23
C LEU A 390 -8.39 44.31 24.79
N LEU A 391 -7.18 44.77 24.41
CA LEU A 391 -6.09 43.88 24.00
C LEU A 391 -5.52 43.08 25.17
N ILE A 392 -5.58 43.62 26.39
CA ILE A 392 -5.06 42.97 27.60
C ILE A 392 -5.77 41.63 27.88
N PRO A 393 -7.10 41.55 28.02
CA PRO A 393 -7.79 40.27 28.23
C PRO A 393 -7.64 39.30 27.04
N THR A 394 -7.64 39.81 25.79
CA THR A 394 -7.42 38.97 24.60
C THR A 394 -6.05 38.31 24.61
N PHE A 395 -5.00 39.04 25.03
CA PHE A 395 -3.64 38.50 25.14
C PHE A 395 -3.55 37.41 26.21
N ILE A 396 -4.19 37.59 27.37
CA ILE A 396 -4.22 36.59 28.45
C ILE A 396 -4.84 35.28 27.94
N VAL A 397 -5.98 35.36 27.25
CA VAL A 397 -6.66 34.20 26.67
C VAL A 397 -5.78 33.51 25.62
N ALA A 398 -5.10 34.27 24.75
CA ALA A 398 -4.19 33.73 23.76
C ALA A 398 -3.00 32.95 24.38
N CYS A 399 -2.43 33.46 25.48
CA CYS A 399 -1.37 32.76 26.22
C CYS A 399 -1.86 31.41 26.78
N ILE A 400 -3.05 31.37 27.38
CA ILE A 400 -3.63 30.13 27.92
C ILE A 400 -3.82 29.09 26.81
N PHE A 401 -4.42 29.48 25.68
CA PHE A 401 -4.60 28.59 24.53
C PHE A 401 -3.27 28.11 23.94
N TYR A 402 -2.23 28.95 23.92
CA TYR A 402 -0.91 28.58 23.45
C TYR A 402 -0.29 27.45 24.30
N PHE A 403 -0.38 27.53 25.63
CA PHE A 403 0.08 26.48 26.53
C PHE A 403 -0.72 25.18 26.35
N LEU A 404 -2.06 25.29 26.29
CA LEU A 404 -2.95 24.14 26.09
C LEU A 404 -2.64 23.44 24.75
N ARG A 405 -2.44 24.21 23.68
CA ARG A 405 -2.07 23.70 22.35
C ARG A 405 -0.76 22.92 22.39
N ASN A 406 0.26 23.46 23.05
CA ASN A 406 1.58 22.80 23.11
C ASN A 406 1.52 21.47 23.88
N PHE A 407 0.69 21.38 24.92
CA PHE A 407 0.44 20.13 25.63
C PHE A 407 -0.31 19.12 24.75
N TYR A 408 -1.45 19.51 24.18
CA TYR A 408 -2.32 18.64 23.38
C TYR A 408 -1.63 18.10 22.11
N LEU A 409 -0.93 18.97 21.37
CA LEU A 409 -0.31 18.58 20.10
C LEU A 409 0.83 17.57 20.25
N LYS A 410 1.51 17.51 21.40
CA LYS A 410 2.54 16.49 21.64
C LYS A 410 1.91 15.10 21.74
N THR A 411 0.84 14.97 22.52
CA THR A 411 0.13 13.70 22.72
C THR A 411 -0.65 13.27 21.48
N SER A 412 -1.44 14.16 20.90
CA SER A 412 -2.27 13.86 19.72
C SER A 412 -1.45 13.36 18.53
N ARG A 413 -0.28 13.96 18.28
CA ARG A 413 0.64 13.51 17.21
C ARG A 413 1.21 12.12 17.47
N GLY A 414 1.54 11.80 18.72
CA GLY A 414 1.98 10.46 19.10
C GLY A 414 0.93 9.41 18.81
N VAL A 415 -0.33 9.67 19.18
CA VAL A 415 -1.47 8.77 18.97
C VAL A 415 -1.75 8.57 17.47
N LYS A 416 -1.88 9.65 16.68
CA LYS A 416 -2.11 9.54 15.23
C LYS A 416 -0.99 8.76 14.53
N ARG A 417 0.25 8.89 14.99
CA ARG A 417 1.37 8.13 14.44
C ARG A 417 1.24 6.64 14.74
N LEU A 418 0.86 6.29 15.97
CA LEU A 418 0.65 4.90 16.37
C LEU A 418 -0.46 4.26 15.52
N GLU A 419 -1.59 4.96 15.35
CA GLU A 419 -2.72 4.50 14.53
C GLU A 419 -2.32 4.23 13.07
N GLY A 420 -1.50 5.11 12.48
CA GLY A 420 -0.98 4.94 11.12
C GLY A 420 -0.15 3.67 10.96
N ILE A 421 0.74 3.39 11.92
CA ILE A 421 1.63 2.23 11.91
C ILE A 421 0.85 0.93 12.13
N THR A 422 -0.05 0.90 13.12
CA THR A 422 -0.79 -0.32 13.46
C THR A 422 -1.77 -0.77 12.36
N ARG A 423 -2.11 0.10 11.40
CA ARG A 423 -3.03 -0.24 10.31
C ARG A 423 -2.35 -1.00 9.16
N SER A 424 -1.07 -0.74 8.88
CA SER A 424 -0.39 -1.38 7.74
C SER A 424 -0.34 -2.91 7.83
N PRO A 425 0.01 -3.52 8.99
CA PRO A 425 0.04 -4.98 9.12
C PRO A 425 -1.32 -5.64 8.86
N VAL A 426 -2.42 -4.98 9.22
CA VAL A 426 -3.78 -5.50 8.99
C VAL A 426 -4.07 -5.65 7.50
N VAL A 427 -3.67 -4.67 6.69
CA VAL A 427 -3.86 -4.70 5.23
C VAL A 427 -2.93 -5.73 4.59
N THR A 428 -1.68 -5.83 5.05
CA THR A 428 -0.74 -6.85 4.58
C THR A 428 -1.26 -8.25 4.85
N HIS A 429 -1.73 -8.52 6.07
CA HIS A 429 -2.33 -9.82 6.41
C HIS A 429 -3.56 -10.14 5.57
N LEU A 430 -4.46 -9.17 5.34
CA LEU A 430 -5.62 -9.38 4.48
C LEU A 430 -5.21 -9.80 3.05
N ASN A 431 -4.25 -9.09 2.46
CA ASN A 431 -3.77 -9.38 1.11
C ASN A 431 -3.07 -10.75 1.05
N ALA A 432 -2.26 -11.09 2.06
CA ALA A 432 -1.63 -12.41 2.16
C ALA A 432 -2.69 -13.54 2.20
N SER A 433 -3.74 -13.38 3.01
CA SER A 433 -4.83 -14.36 3.11
C SER A 433 -5.62 -14.51 1.82
N LEU A 434 -5.91 -13.41 1.11
CA LEU A 434 -6.65 -13.48 -0.16
C LEU A 434 -5.86 -14.21 -1.25
N ASN A 435 -4.55 -13.97 -1.34
CA ASN A 435 -3.70 -14.66 -2.32
C ASN A 435 -3.49 -16.14 -1.99
N GLY A 436 -3.53 -16.51 -0.70
CA GLY A 436 -3.33 -17.88 -0.22
C GLY A 436 -4.60 -18.70 -0.02
N LEU A 437 -5.77 -18.18 -0.44
CA LEU A 437 -7.08 -18.72 -0.04
C LEU A 437 -7.28 -20.20 -0.39
N THR A 438 -6.75 -20.67 -1.52
CA THR A 438 -6.86 -22.07 -1.94
C THR A 438 -5.97 -23.03 -1.14
N THR A 439 -4.98 -22.49 -0.43
CA THR A 439 -4.01 -23.25 0.37
C THR A 439 -4.28 -23.25 1.87
N ILE A 440 -4.93 -22.19 2.37
CA ILE A 440 -5.42 -22.06 3.76
C ILE A 440 -6.65 -22.97 3.92
#